data_AF-A0A7J5UIC9-F1
#
_entry.id   AF-A0A7J5UIC9-F1
#
_cell.length_a   1.000
_cell.length_b   1.000
_cell.length_c   1.000
_cell.angle_alpha   90.00
_cell.angle_beta   90.00
_cell.angle_gamma   90.00
#
_symmetry.space_group_name_H-M   'P 1'
#
loop_
_entity.id
_entity.type
_entity.pdbx_description
1 polymer ?
#
loop_
_entity_poly.entity_id
_entity_poly.type
_entity_poly.pdbx_seq_one_letter_code
_entity_poly.pdbx_strand_id
1 'polypeptide(L)'
;MSVLRVSGSLVEVAPMPGVAMYDVVLLGPDRLPGEVVEIGDRRLTVQAYEDTGGLAPGAAAAPQGAPLSARLGPHLLGAVFDGLLRPLSSAGPWLVPGAAALGAGDEGRWDFTPSARPGATAAPGDELGTVATAAPVPVRVLVPPGVAGAVTELA
;
A
#
# COMPACT_ATOMS: atom_id res chain seq x y z
N MET A 1 -9.65 12.03 -15.67
CA MET A 1 -10.78 11.09 -15.90
C MET A 1 -11.80 11.30 -14.79
N SER A 2 -13.08 10.96 -15.00
CA SER A 2 -14.16 11.31 -14.07
C SER A 2 -15.01 10.11 -13.66
N VAL A 3 -15.62 10.21 -12.47
CA VAL A 3 -16.68 9.32 -12.00
C VAL A 3 -17.92 9.50 -12.89
N LEU A 4 -18.48 8.39 -13.36
CA LEU A 4 -19.70 8.33 -14.18
C LEU A 4 -20.93 7.98 -13.34
N ARG A 5 -20.77 7.06 -12.38
CA ARG A 5 -21.85 6.57 -11.53
C ARG A 5 -21.30 6.08 -10.19
N VAL A 6 -22.08 6.27 -9.12
CA VAL A 6 -21.81 5.72 -7.79
C VAL A 6 -22.99 4.85 -7.38
N SER A 7 -22.75 3.61 -6.97
CA SER A 7 -23.76 2.61 -6.62
C SER A 7 -23.33 1.85 -5.37
N GLY A 8 -23.50 2.48 -4.21
CA GLY A 8 -22.84 2.03 -2.99
C GLY A 8 -21.32 2.06 -3.20
N SER A 9 -20.64 0.99 -2.80
CA SER A 9 -19.18 0.90 -2.91
C SER A 9 -18.67 0.60 -4.33
N LEU A 10 -19.55 0.33 -5.30
CA LEU A 10 -19.18 0.19 -6.71
C LEU A 10 -19.29 1.54 -7.43
N VAL A 11 -18.19 1.95 -8.05
CA VAL A 11 -18.06 3.24 -8.74
C VAL A 11 -17.66 2.98 -10.19
N GLU A 12 -18.45 3.49 -11.13
CA GLU A 12 -18.08 3.46 -12.54
C GLU A 12 -17.30 4.74 -12.89
N VAL A 13 -16.18 4.60 -13.56
CA VAL A 13 -15.31 5.72 -13.98
C VAL A 13 -15.07 5.68 -15.48
N ALA A 14 -14.77 6.84 -16.06
CA ALA A 14 -14.40 6.95 -17.47
C ALA A 14 -13.16 6.08 -17.79
N PRO A 15 -13.06 5.53 -19.02
CA PRO A 15 -11.93 4.69 -19.42
C PRO A 15 -10.60 5.39 -19.17
N MET A 16 -9.63 4.67 -18.65
CA MET A 16 -8.29 5.17 -18.35
C MET A 16 -7.27 4.32 -19.10
N PRO A 17 -6.68 4.82 -20.21
CA PRO A 17 -5.66 4.06 -20.93
C PRO A 17 -4.48 3.68 -20.02
N GLY A 18 -4.05 2.43 -20.12
CA GLY A 18 -2.91 1.91 -19.35
C GLY A 18 -3.25 1.45 -17.93
N VAL A 19 -4.52 1.51 -17.51
CA VAL A 19 -4.97 0.93 -16.23
C VAL A 19 -5.20 -0.57 -16.38
N ALA A 20 -4.71 -1.34 -15.42
CA ALA A 20 -4.87 -2.78 -15.35
C ALA A 20 -5.95 -3.20 -14.34
N MET A 21 -6.36 -4.47 -14.43
CA MET A 21 -7.15 -5.11 -13.36
C MET A 21 -6.37 -5.04 -12.05
N TYR A 22 -7.08 -4.82 -10.94
CA TYR A 22 -6.54 -4.68 -9.59
C TYR A 22 -5.74 -3.41 -9.31
N ASP A 23 -5.56 -2.52 -10.29
CA ASP A 23 -4.92 -1.23 -10.04
C ASP A 23 -5.73 -0.39 -9.05
N VAL A 24 -5.03 0.34 -8.20
CA VAL A 24 -5.66 1.31 -7.30
C VAL A 24 -6.03 2.58 -8.07
N VAL A 25 -7.24 3.07 -7.83
CA VAL A 25 -7.76 4.35 -8.31
C VAL A 25 -8.18 5.19 -7.11
N LEU A 26 -7.78 6.45 -7.08
CA LEU A 26 -8.21 7.42 -6.08
C LEU A 26 -9.42 8.19 -6.61
N LEU A 27 -10.51 8.18 -5.85
CA LEU A 27 -11.82 8.69 -6.25
C LEU A 27 -12.15 9.99 -5.50
N GLY A 28 -12.55 11.00 -6.26
CA GLY A 28 -13.05 12.26 -5.73
C GLY A 28 -12.00 13.16 -5.06
N PRO A 29 -12.45 14.27 -4.46
CA PRO A 29 -11.59 15.23 -3.79
C PRO A 29 -10.90 14.64 -2.55
N ASP A 30 -11.59 13.74 -1.85
CA ASP A 30 -11.07 13.04 -0.67
C ASP A 30 -10.11 11.90 -1.03
N ARG A 31 -9.89 11.65 -2.33
CA ARG A 31 -8.94 10.63 -2.82
C ARG A 31 -9.21 9.24 -2.24
N LEU A 32 -10.49 8.87 -2.16
CA LEU A 32 -10.92 7.57 -1.63
C LEU A 32 -10.27 6.44 -2.43
N PRO A 33 -9.54 5.52 -1.81
CA PRO A 33 -8.92 4.42 -2.52
C PRO A 33 -9.98 3.39 -2.93
N GLY A 34 -9.87 2.92 -4.16
CA GLY A 34 -10.60 1.78 -4.67
C GLY A 34 -9.77 0.99 -5.67
N GLU A 35 -10.27 -0.18 -6.04
CA GLU A 35 -9.57 -1.14 -6.91
C GLU A 35 -10.37 -1.44 -8.16
N VAL A 36 -9.70 -1.52 -9.32
CA VAL A 36 -10.34 -1.90 -10.58
C VAL A 36 -10.74 -3.38 -10.54
N VAL A 37 -12.04 -3.63 -10.63
CA VAL A 37 -12.65 -4.98 -10.61
C VAL A 37 -13.28 -5.37 -11.94
N GLU A 38 -13.43 -4.43 -12.88
CA GLU A 38 -13.90 -4.70 -14.24
C GLU A 38 -13.32 -3.65 -15.21
N ILE A 39 -12.89 -4.09 -16.39
CA ILE A 39 -12.49 -3.23 -17.51
C ILE A 39 -13.43 -3.49 -18.67
N GLY A 40 -14.19 -2.45 -19.06
CA GLY A 40 -15.01 -2.47 -20.27
C GLY A 40 -14.60 -1.38 -21.25
N ASP A 41 -15.08 -1.46 -22.49
CA ASP A 41 -14.71 -0.54 -23.57
C ASP A 41 -15.02 0.93 -23.28
N ARG A 42 -16.06 1.18 -22.47
CA ARG A 42 -16.58 2.54 -22.20
C ARG A 42 -16.52 2.97 -20.74
N ARG A 43 -16.12 2.09 -19.82
CA ARG A 43 -16.02 2.37 -18.39
C ARG A 43 -15.15 1.35 -17.69
N LEU A 44 -14.61 1.75 -16.53
CA LEU A 44 -14.05 0.83 -15.55
C LEU A 44 -15.00 0.74 -14.36
N THR A 45 -15.10 -0.42 -13.74
CA THR A 45 -15.78 -0.59 -12.45
C THR A 45 -14.71 -0.65 -11.37
N VAL A 46 -14.83 0.24 -10.39
CA VAL A 46 -13.92 0.39 -9.25
C VAL A 46 -14.68 0.04 -7.97
N GLN A 47 -14.12 -0.85 -7.16
CA GLN A 47 -14.61 -1.17 -5.83
C GLN A 47 -13.92 -0.25 -4.83
N ALA A 48 -14.64 0.73 -4.27
CA ALA A 48 -14.13 1.59 -3.21
C ALA A 48 -13.93 0.78 -1.92
N TYR A 49 -12.85 1.08 -1.19
CA TYR A 49 -12.54 0.46 0.11
C TYR A 49 -13.11 1.24 1.30
N GLU A 50 -13.55 2.47 1.06
CA GLU A 50 -14.12 3.37 2.07
C GLU A 50 -15.55 3.78 1.69
N ASP A 51 -16.22 4.46 2.61
CA ASP A 51 -17.55 5.00 2.35
C ASP A 51 -17.52 6.01 1.19
N THR A 52 -18.43 5.84 0.23
CA THR A 52 -18.55 6.71 -0.95
C THR A 52 -19.52 7.87 -0.72
N GLY A 53 -19.91 8.11 0.54
CA GLY A 53 -20.75 9.24 0.93
C GLY A 53 -20.18 10.55 0.42
N GLY A 54 -20.97 11.33 -0.31
CA GLY A 54 -20.54 12.59 -0.91
C GLY A 54 -19.81 12.48 -2.26
N LEU A 55 -19.44 11.28 -2.71
CA LEU A 55 -18.93 11.07 -4.06
C LEU A 55 -20.08 11.16 -5.08
N ALA A 56 -19.87 11.92 -6.15
CA ALA A 56 -20.89 12.16 -7.18
C ALA A 56 -20.31 12.05 -8.61
N PRO A 57 -21.15 11.79 -9.62
CA PRO A 57 -20.75 11.89 -11.02
C PRO A 57 -20.06 13.23 -11.35
N GLY A 58 -19.02 13.19 -12.17
CA GLY A 58 -18.17 14.34 -12.50
C GLY A 58 -16.97 14.54 -11.57
N ALA A 59 -16.94 13.88 -10.40
CA ALA A 59 -15.77 13.90 -9.52
C ALA A 59 -14.53 13.29 -10.21
N ALA A 60 -13.34 13.75 -9.84
CA ALA A 60 -12.09 13.25 -10.41
C ALA A 60 -11.83 11.79 -10.05
N ALA A 61 -11.16 11.05 -10.94
CA ALA A 61 -10.63 9.73 -10.65
C ALA A 61 -9.21 9.61 -11.21
N ALA A 62 -8.27 9.16 -10.37
CA ALA A 62 -6.84 9.16 -10.66
C ALA A 62 -6.22 7.76 -10.42
N PRO A 63 -5.68 7.10 -11.45
CA PRO A 63 -5.03 5.80 -11.27
C PRO A 63 -3.68 5.94 -10.56
N GLN A 64 -3.31 4.93 -9.78
CA GLN A 64 -1.98 4.81 -9.17
C GLN A 64 -1.02 3.95 -10.02
N GLY A 65 -1.55 3.20 -11.00
CA GLY A 65 -0.76 2.38 -11.93
C GLY A 65 -0.08 1.17 -11.29
N ALA A 66 -0.53 0.79 -10.09
CA ALA A 66 -0.09 -0.37 -9.36
C ALA A 66 -1.24 -0.91 -8.50
N PRO A 67 -1.24 -2.21 -8.19
CA PRO A 67 -2.18 -2.79 -7.26
C PRO A 67 -1.93 -2.30 -5.82
N LEU A 68 -2.92 -2.56 -4.96
CA LEU A 68 -2.77 -2.29 -3.53
C LEU A 68 -1.57 -3.08 -3.00
N SER A 69 -0.68 -2.39 -2.26
CA SER A 69 0.53 -2.98 -1.72
C SER A 69 0.76 -2.54 -0.29
N ALA A 70 1.54 -3.34 0.44
CA ALA A 70 1.88 -3.11 1.83
C ALA A 70 3.40 -3.05 1.98
N ARG A 71 3.89 -2.11 2.78
CA ARG A 71 5.31 -2.10 3.17
C ARG A 71 5.50 -3.07 4.32
N LEU A 72 6.32 -4.09 4.11
CA LEU A 72 6.65 -5.06 5.15
C LEU A 72 7.88 -4.59 5.94
N GLY A 73 7.81 -4.64 7.27
CA GLY A 73 8.93 -4.26 8.12
C GLY A 73 8.64 -4.33 9.61
N PRO A 74 9.64 -4.00 10.45
CA PRO A 74 9.53 -4.09 11.91
C PRO A 74 8.46 -3.16 12.51
N HIS A 75 8.11 -2.07 11.83
CA HIS A 75 7.04 -1.15 12.23
C HIS A 75 5.65 -1.80 12.35
N LEU A 76 5.44 -2.97 11.73
CA LEU A 76 4.17 -3.70 11.82
C LEU A 76 3.99 -4.40 13.18
N LEU A 77 5.08 -4.68 13.90
CA LEU A 77 5.02 -5.44 15.14
C LEU A 77 4.55 -4.57 16.31
N GLY A 78 3.54 -5.05 17.04
CA GLY A 78 2.98 -4.36 18.21
C GLY A 78 2.06 -3.18 17.88
N ALA A 79 1.87 -2.87 16.59
CA ALA A 79 0.97 -1.83 16.13
C ALA A 79 -0.41 -2.40 15.75
N VAL A 80 -1.42 -1.53 15.76
CA VAL A 80 -2.80 -1.85 15.40
C VAL A 80 -3.17 -0.97 14.21
N PHE A 81 -3.77 -1.58 13.19
CA PHE A 81 -4.06 -0.94 11.90
C PHE A 81 -5.50 -1.19 11.46
N ASP A 82 -5.98 -0.39 10.52
CA ASP A 82 -7.21 -0.66 9.79
C ASP A 82 -7.01 -1.63 8.61
N GLY A 83 -8.06 -1.83 7.80
CA GLY A 83 -8.02 -2.73 6.64
C GLY A 83 -7.09 -2.29 5.50
N LEU A 84 -6.60 -1.04 5.51
CA LEU A 84 -5.66 -0.49 4.54
C LEU A 84 -4.25 -0.30 5.14
N LEU A 85 -3.98 -0.93 6.29
CA LEU A 85 -2.73 -0.80 7.04
C LEU A 85 -2.36 0.62 7.46
N ARG A 86 -3.36 1.47 7.74
CA ARG A 86 -3.13 2.77 8.38
C ARG A 86 -3.08 2.61 9.90
N PRO A 87 -2.09 3.20 10.59
CA PRO A 87 -1.96 3.04 12.04
C PRO A 87 -3.14 3.67 12.77
N LEU A 88 -3.75 2.91 13.68
CA LEU A 88 -4.89 3.38 14.50
C LEU A 88 -4.45 4.11 15.77
N SER A 89 -3.16 4.04 16.12
CA SER A 89 -2.61 4.76 17.28
C SER A 89 -2.66 6.29 17.12
N SER A 90 -2.62 6.78 15.88
CA SER A 90 -2.77 8.20 15.54
C SER A 90 -4.22 8.57 15.18
N ALA A 91 -5.14 7.62 15.19
CA ALA A 91 -6.53 7.86 14.83
C ALA A 91 -7.32 8.41 16.03
N GLY A 92 -8.24 9.35 15.75
CA GLY A 92 -9.23 9.78 16.73
C GLY A 92 -10.32 8.73 16.96
N PRO A 93 -11.36 9.05 17.74
CA PRO A 93 -12.49 8.15 17.96
C PRO A 93 -13.30 7.82 16.69
N TRP A 94 -13.09 8.57 15.60
CA TRP A 94 -13.76 8.40 14.32
C TRP A 94 -12.74 8.25 13.20
N LEU A 95 -12.98 7.30 12.30
CA LEU A 95 -12.22 7.15 11.06
C LEU A 95 -12.81 8.05 9.99
N VAL A 96 -11.98 8.87 9.37
CA VAL A 96 -12.39 9.81 8.31
C VAL A 96 -11.99 9.23 6.95
N PRO A 97 -12.93 9.04 6.01
CA PRO A 97 -12.61 8.63 4.65
C PRO A 97 -11.61 9.57 3.99
N GLY A 98 -10.71 9.06 3.16
CA GLY A 98 -9.74 9.89 2.47
C GLY A 98 -8.66 10.49 3.36
N ALA A 99 -8.64 10.15 4.66
CA ALA A 99 -7.51 10.43 5.52
C ALA A 99 -6.30 9.67 4.97
N ALA A 100 -5.55 10.34 4.09
CA ALA A 100 -4.27 9.88 3.59
C ALA A 100 -3.45 9.43 4.79
N ALA A 101 -2.85 8.24 4.69
CA ALA A 101 -2.05 7.55 5.71
C ALA A 101 -1.74 8.49 6.88
N LEU A 102 -2.58 8.46 7.92
CA LEU A 102 -2.50 9.33 9.08
C LEU A 102 -1.14 9.13 9.73
N GLY A 103 -0.18 9.94 9.29
CA GLY A 103 1.24 9.68 9.46
C GLY A 103 1.68 8.43 8.69
N ALA A 104 2.68 8.58 7.83
CA ALA A 104 3.76 7.59 7.90
C ALA A 104 4.24 7.65 9.36
N GLY A 105 3.67 6.79 10.21
CA GLY A 105 4.03 6.72 11.62
C GLY A 105 5.55 6.65 11.68
N ASP A 106 6.13 7.47 12.56
CA ASP A 106 7.57 7.65 12.73
C ASP A 106 8.28 6.32 12.41
N GLU A 107 8.95 6.29 11.25
CA GLU A 107 9.68 5.10 10.82
C GLU A 107 10.80 4.94 11.84
N GLY A 108 10.52 4.15 12.88
CA GLY A 108 11.42 3.98 14.00
C GLY A 108 12.85 3.72 13.54
N ARG A 109 13.82 4.07 14.38
CA ARG A 109 15.20 3.67 14.13
C ARG A 109 15.40 2.29 14.75
N TRP A 110 15.90 1.36 13.96
CA TRP A 110 16.21 0.01 14.41
C TRP A 110 17.68 -0.30 14.17
N ASP A 111 18.28 -0.99 15.12
CA ASP A 111 19.66 -1.46 15.00
C ASP A 111 19.69 -2.69 14.09
N PHE A 112 20.33 -2.53 12.94
CA PHE A 112 20.54 -3.60 11.98
C PHE A 112 21.83 -4.35 12.31
N THR A 113 21.76 -5.68 12.32
CA THR A 113 22.90 -6.58 12.47
C THR A 113 23.03 -7.43 11.21
N PRO A 114 24.04 -7.19 10.35
CA PRO A 114 24.23 -7.95 9.12
C PRO A 114 24.60 -9.40 9.40
N SER A 115 24.08 -10.33 8.60
CA SER A 115 24.47 -11.74 8.60
C SER A 115 25.09 -12.18 7.25
N ALA A 116 24.76 -11.48 6.16
CA ALA A 116 25.45 -11.60 4.88
C ALA A 116 26.79 -10.83 4.88
N ARG A 117 27.61 -11.05 3.84
CA ARG A 117 28.90 -10.38 3.65
C ARG A 117 29.06 -9.87 2.22
N PRO A 118 29.81 -8.78 1.99
CA PRO A 118 30.21 -8.39 0.65
C PRO A 118 30.86 -9.56 -0.12
N GLY A 119 30.48 -9.73 -1.38
CA GLY A 119 30.88 -10.83 -2.25
C GLY A 119 30.01 -12.09 -2.15
N ALA A 120 29.15 -12.21 -1.14
CA ALA A 120 28.21 -13.33 -1.06
C ALA A 120 27.15 -13.23 -2.17
N THR A 121 26.82 -14.35 -2.79
CA THR A 121 25.65 -14.42 -3.68
C THR A 121 24.39 -14.50 -2.82
N ALA A 122 23.38 -13.72 -3.17
CA ALA A 122 22.08 -13.71 -2.52
C ALA A 122 20.97 -13.79 -3.58
N ALA A 123 19.90 -14.48 -3.23
CA ALA A 123 18.71 -14.69 -4.04
C ALA A 123 17.45 -14.25 -3.26
N PRO A 124 16.29 -14.08 -3.93
CA PRO A 124 15.06 -13.67 -3.26
C PRO A 124 14.72 -14.54 -2.05
N GLY A 125 14.44 -13.90 -0.91
CA GLY A 125 14.13 -14.59 0.34
C GLY A 125 15.35 -14.97 1.19
N ASP A 126 16.57 -14.84 0.68
CA ASP A 126 17.78 -15.00 1.50
C ASP A 126 17.86 -13.88 2.54
N GLU A 127 18.50 -14.17 3.67
CA GLU A 127 18.68 -13.21 4.75
C GLU A 127 19.91 -12.32 4.51
N LEU A 128 19.73 -11.01 4.66
CA LEU A 128 20.81 -10.02 4.65
C LEU A 128 21.29 -9.70 6.07
N GLY A 129 20.39 -9.78 7.04
CA GLY A 129 20.65 -9.55 8.45
C GLY A 129 19.36 -9.53 9.24
N THR A 130 19.44 -9.01 10.45
CA THR A 130 18.29 -8.89 11.35
C THR A 130 18.20 -7.50 11.96
N VAL A 131 16.99 -7.09 12.32
CA VAL A 131 16.72 -5.87 13.08
C VAL A 131 16.16 -6.23 14.44
N ALA A 132 16.77 -5.68 15.48
CA ALA A 132 16.28 -5.84 16.85
C ALA A 132 14.97 -5.05 17.02
N THR A 133 14.01 -5.66 17.72
CA THR A 133 12.75 -5.01 18.09
C THR A 133 12.45 -5.30 19.56
N ALA A 134 11.37 -4.76 20.10
CA ALA A 134 10.92 -5.12 21.45
C ALA A 134 10.41 -6.58 21.54
N ALA A 135 10.21 -7.26 20.40
CA ALA A 135 9.79 -8.65 20.39
C ALA A 135 10.97 -9.61 20.73
N PRO A 136 10.69 -10.79 21.33
CA PRO A 136 11.72 -11.77 21.66
C PRO A 136 12.49 -12.34 20.45
N VAL A 137 11.89 -12.26 19.26
CA VAL A 137 12.48 -12.78 18.02
C VAL A 137 12.85 -11.58 17.14
N PRO A 138 14.10 -11.45 16.68
CA PRO A 138 14.51 -10.37 15.80
C PRO A 138 13.87 -10.53 14.41
N VAL A 139 13.60 -9.41 13.75
CA VAL A 139 12.99 -9.41 12.41
C VAL A 139 14.07 -9.62 11.37
N ARG A 140 13.89 -10.59 10.47
CA ARG A 140 14.83 -10.87 9.38
C ARG A 140 14.63 -9.85 8.25
N VAL A 141 15.72 -9.27 7.77
CA VAL A 141 15.75 -8.47 6.55
C VAL A 141 16.10 -9.41 5.41
N LEU A 142 15.19 -9.54 4.45
CA LEU A 142 15.30 -10.48 3.34
C LEU A 142 15.60 -9.75 2.03
N VAL A 143 16.23 -10.47 1.10
CA VAL A 143 16.35 -10.02 -0.29
C VAL A 143 14.95 -9.94 -0.93
N PRO A 144 14.58 -8.81 -1.56
CA PRO A 144 13.27 -8.67 -2.19
C PRO A 144 13.04 -9.67 -3.33
N PRO A 145 11.76 -9.98 -3.64
CA PRO A 145 11.39 -10.71 -4.85
C PRO A 145 11.98 -10.07 -6.12
N GLY A 146 12.46 -10.90 -7.04
CA GLY A 146 13.02 -10.44 -8.33
C GLY A 146 14.42 -9.84 -8.26
N VAL A 147 15.05 -9.77 -7.07
CA VAL A 147 16.42 -9.27 -6.88
C VAL A 147 17.35 -10.44 -6.57
N ALA A 148 18.43 -10.58 -7.33
CA ALA A 148 19.48 -11.57 -7.08
C ALA A 148 20.84 -11.04 -7.55
N GLY A 149 21.92 -11.51 -6.93
CA GLY A 149 23.27 -11.13 -7.33
C GLY A 149 24.27 -11.21 -6.18
N ALA A 150 25.45 -10.62 -6.40
CA ALA A 150 26.47 -10.50 -5.37
C ALA A 150 26.20 -9.26 -4.51
N VAL A 151 26.28 -9.41 -3.18
CA VAL A 151 26.22 -8.30 -2.24
C VAL A 151 27.46 -7.44 -2.41
N THR A 152 27.31 -6.15 -2.73
CA THR A 152 28.44 -5.23 -2.88
C THR A 152 28.81 -4.57 -1.57
N GLU A 153 27.82 -4.20 -0.77
CA GLU A 153 27.96 -3.48 0.49
C GLU A 153 26.82 -3.81 1.45
N LEU A 154 27.08 -3.66 2.76
CA LEU A 154 26.12 -3.76 3.86
C LEU A 154 26.45 -2.67 4.88
N ALA A 155 25.40 -2.09 5.46
CA ALA A 155 25.50 -1.05 6.50
C ALA A 155 25.94 -1.63 7.86
#